data_AF-A0A4Q5QP51-F1
#
_entry.id   AF-A0A4Q5QP51-F1
#
_cell.length_a   1.000
_cell.length_b   1.000
_cell.length_c   1.000
_cell.angle_alpha   90.00
_cell.angle_beta   90.00
_cell.angle_gamma   90.00
#
_symmetry.space_group_name_H-M   'P 1'
#
loop_
_entity.id
_entity.type
_entity.pdbx_description
1 polymer ?
#
loop_
_entity_poly.entity_id
_entity_poly.type
_entity_poly.pdbx_seq_one_letter_code
_entity_poly.pdbx_strand_id
1 'polypeptide(L)'
;MNQLTLFGEMPRERRVRDIIRMDDASHVDLQSYDVVIVMFSGGKDSVACVLMLLEMGVRPELWHHDIDGHAETFFDWPVTPAYCDAFAAALGLTIYHSWRVGGLAGELLKQDDRTKAVMYETPDGIRTAGGERGK
;
A
#
# COMPACT_ATOMS: atom_id res chain seq x y z
N MET A 1 1.65 19.01 -56.36
CA MET A 1 2.31 19.07 -55.05
C MET A 1 1.27 18.74 -54.00
N ASN A 2 1.11 17.45 -53.67
CA ASN A 2 0.21 16.97 -52.62
C ASN A 2 1.07 16.21 -51.61
N GLN A 3 1.19 16.77 -50.41
CA GLN A 3 1.79 16.10 -49.26
C GLN A 3 0.84 15.00 -48.80
N LEU A 4 1.21 13.74 -48.99
CA LEU A 4 0.60 12.61 -48.28
C LEU A 4 1.57 11.42 -48.31
N THR A 5 2.40 11.27 -47.26
CA THR A 5 2.92 9.99 -46.73
C THR A 5 4.05 10.29 -45.74
N LEU A 6 3.68 10.51 -44.48
CA LEU A 6 4.63 10.53 -43.37
C LEU A 6 4.01 9.81 -42.16
N PHE A 7 3.49 8.61 -42.42
CA PHE A 7 3.29 7.59 -41.41
C PHE A 7 3.95 6.34 -41.96
N GLY A 8 5.21 6.13 -41.58
CA GLY A 8 5.86 4.84 -41.75
C GLY A 8 4.98 3.76 -41.11
N GLU A 9 4.92 2.61 -41.76
CA GLU A 9 4.15 1.45 -41.32
C GLU A 9 4.33 1.22 -39.81
N MET A 10 3.26 1.39 -39.04
CA MET A 10 3.27 0.94 -37.65
C MET A 10 3.49 -0.58 -37.65
N PRO A 11 4.43 -1.11 -36.86
CA PRO A 11 4.63 -2.55 -36.77
C PRO A 11 3.31 -3.19 -36.32
N ARG A 12 2.70 -3.97 -37.22
CA ARG A 12 1.60 -4.86 -36.86
C ARG A 12 2.18 -5.99 -36.02
N GLU A 13 1.44 -6.30 -34.95
CA GLU A 13 1.61 -7.46 -34.08
C GLU A 13 2.60 -7.30 -32.90
N ARG A 14 2.09 -6.79 -31.77
CA ARG A 14 2.69 -7.09 -30.46
C ARG A 14 2.64 -8.61 -30.28
N ARG A 15 3.80 -9.25 -30.17
CA ARG A 15 3.93 -10.68 -29.90
C ARG A 15 3.13 -11.02 -28.63
N VAL A 16 2.20 -11.97 -28.74
CA VAL A 16 1.39 -12.52 -27.63
C VAL A 16 2.24 -13.15 -26.51
N ARG A 17 3.56 -13.23 -26.68
CA ARG A 17 4.50 -13.92 -25.77
C ARG A 17 4.77 -13.19 -24.45
N ASP A 18 4.32 -11.96 -24.30
CA ASP A 18 4.49 -11.19 -23.07
C ASP A 18 3.24 -11.23 -22.17
N ILE A 19 2.21 -12.00 -22.55
CA ILE A 19 1.05 -12.24 -21.69
C ILE A 19 1.39 -13.38 -20.73
N ILE A 20 1.80 -13.03 -19.52
CA ILE A 20 1.82 -13.97 -18.40
C ILE A 20 0.35 -14.34 -18.13
N ARG A 21 -0.03 -15.60 -18.40
CA ARG A 21 -1.32 -16.11 -17.92
C ARG A 21 -1.22 -16.26 -16.41
N MET A 22 -2.23 -15.80 -15.68
CA MET A 22 -2.24 -15.95 -14.21
C MET A 22 -2.11 -17.42 -13.78
N ASP A 23 -2.55 -18.35 -14.63
CA ASP A 23 -2.45 -19.80 -14.41
C ASP A 23 -1.01 -20.34 -14.51
N ASP A 24 -0.11 -19.61 -15.17
CA ASP A 24 1.31 -19.98 -15.32
C ASP A 24 2.18 -19.41 -14.18
N ALA A 25 1.59 -18.62 -13.28
CA ALA A 25 2.31 -18.10 -12.11
C ALA A 25 2.62 -19.25 -11.15
N SER A 26 3.86 -19.29 -10.65
CA SER A 26 4.27 -20.24 -9.61
C SER A 26 3.32 -20.16 -8.42
N HIS A 27 2.66 -21.27 -8.09
CA HIS A 27 1.79 -21.35 -6.92
C HIS A 27 2.63 -21.15 -5.65
N VAL A 28 2.36 -20.08 -4.91
CA VAL A 28 2.96 -19.84 -3.60
C VAL A 28 2.11 -20.54 -2.56
N ASP A 29 2.71 -21.45 -1.80
CA ASP A 29 2.05 -22.04 -0.63
C ASP A 29 2.01 -21.01 0.51
N LEU A 30 0.88 -20.33 0.64
CA LEU A 30 0.68 -19.30 1.66
C LEU A 30 0.67 -19.87 3.09
N GLN A 31 0.38 -21.16 3.26
CA GLN A 31 0.38 -21.79 4.59
C GLN A 31 1.80 -22.12 5.08
N SER A 32 2.80 -22.04 4.21
CA SER A 32 4.20 -22.21 4.58
C SER A 32 4.80 -21.01 5.32
N TYR A 33 4.10 -19.86 5.35
CA TYR A 33 4.56 -18.64 6.01
C TYR A 33 4.00 -18.56 7.43
N ASP A 34 4.87 -18.22 8.39
CA ASP A 34 4.45 -17.96 9.77
C ASP A 34 3.56 -16.71 9.88
N VAL A 35 3.84 -15.71 9.05
CA VAL A 35 3.16 -14.41 9.06
C VAL A 35 2.87 -13.98 7.63
N VAL A 36 1.62 -13.59 7.38
CA VAL A 36 1.19 -12.95 6.14
C VAL A 36 0.74 -11.55 6.47
N ILE A 37 1.25 -10.56 5.75
CA ILE A 37 0.96 -9.14 5.97
C ILE A 37 0.30 -8.57 4.73
N VAL A 38 -0.78 -7.81 4.91
CA VAL A 38 -1.40 -7.00 3.85
C VAL A 38 -1.20 -5.52 4.16
N MET A 39 -0.58 -4.81 3.22
CA MET A 39 -0.55 -3.34 3.23
C MET A 39 -1.97 -2.85 2.94
N PHE A 40 -2.68 -2.45 3.99
CA PHE A 40 -4.13 -2.30 3.95
C PHE A 40 -4.51 -0.82 3.85
N SER A 41 -5.08 -0.41 2.73
CA SER A 41 -5.52 0.98 2.50
C SER A 41 -7.01 1.19 2.76
N GLY A 42 -7.77 0.13 3.04
CA GLY A 42 -9.23 0.18 3.07
C GLY A 42 -9.89 0.29 1.69
N GLY A 43 -9.11 0.48 0.62
CA GLY A 43 -9.60 0.51 -0.75
C GLY A 43 -10.00 -0.88 -1.26
N LYS A 44 -10.82 -0.92 -2.32
CA LYS A 44 -11.41 -2.15 -2.90
C LYS A 44 -10.41 -3.28 -3.14
N ASP A 45 -9.19 -2.96 -3.57
CA ASP A 45 -8.19 -3.96 -3.96
C ASP A 45 -7.56 -4.60 -2.72
N SER A 46 -7.23 -3.80 -1.71
CA SER A 46 -6.73 -4.31 -0.44
C SER A 46 -7.79 -5.11 0.32
N VAL A 47 -9.06 -4.69 0.25
CA VAL A 47 -10.20 -5.44 0.81
C VAL A 47 -10.37 -6.77 0.08
N ALA A 48 -10.39 -6.78 -1.25
CA ALA A 48 -10.50 -8.01 -2.03
C ALA A 48 -9.36 -8.98 -1.73
N CYS A 49 -8.14 -8.47 -1.55
CA CYS A 49 -6.98 -9.27 -1.16
C CYS A 49 -7.19 -9.95 0.19
N VAL A 50 -7.64 -9.20 1.22
CA VAL A 50 -7.92 -9.78 2.56
C VAL A 50 -9.01 -10.84 2.49
N LEU A 51 -10.13 -10.55 1.80
CA LEU A 51 -11.24 -11.50 1.69
C LEU A 51 -10.81 -12.80 1.00
N MET A 52 -10.04 -12.70 -0.08
CA MET A 52 -9.47 -13.87 -0.77
C MET A 52 -8.54 -14.69 0.14
N LEU A 53 -7.68 -14.05 0.94
CA LEU A 53 -6.81 -14.75 1.88
C LEU A 53 -7.65 -15.50 2.94
N LEU A 54 -8.71 -14.89 3.44
CA LEU A 54 -9.62 -15.51 4.39
C LEU A 54 -10.34 -16.73 3.80
N GLU A 55 -10.78 -16.66 2.55
CA GLU A 55 -11.36 -17.80 1.82
C GLU A 55 -10.37 -18.96 1.67
N MET A 56 -9.07 -18.65 1.53
CA MET A 56 -7.98 -19.63 1.49
C MET A 56 -7.56 -20.17 2.88
N GLY A 57 -8.23 -19.73 3.95
CA GLY A 57 -7.91 -20.12 5.32
C GLY A 57 -6.69 -19.41 5.92
N VAL A 58 -6.20 -18.35 5.29
CA VAL A 58 -5.06 -17.54 5.75
C VAL A 58 -5.58 -16.30 6.46
N ARG A 59 -5.10 -16.03 7.68
CA ARG A 59 -5.46 -14.83 8.46
C ARG A 59 -4.30 -13.85 8.50
N PRO A 60 -4.30 -12.79 7.68
CA PRO A 60 -3.19 -11.84 7.64
C PRO A 60 -3.24 -10.83 8.80
N GLU A 61 -2.09 -10.24 9.09
CA GLU A 61 -2.02 -8.95 9.77
C GLU A 61 -2.27 -7.82 8.76
N LEU A 62 -3.00 -6.80 9.18
CA LEU A 62 -3.25 -5.60 8.38
C LEU A 62 -2.29 -4.50 8.81
N TRP A 63 -1.57 -3.92 7.87
CA TRP A 63 -0.66 -2.81 8.15
C TRP A 63 -1.14 -1.58 7.37
N HIS A 64 -1.69 -0.60 8.09
CA HIS A 64 -2.19 0.64 7.52
C HIS A 64 -1.11 1.73 7.61
N HIS A 65 -0.93 2.46 6.52
CA HIS A 65 -0.08 3.65 6.49
C HIS A 65 -0.99 4.88 6.57
N ASP A 66 -1.03 5.53 7.73
CA ASP A 66 -1.69 6.83 7.87
C ASP A 66 -0.79 7.89 7.20
N ILE A 67 -1.22 8.30 6.02
CA ILE A 67 -0.50 9.24 5.16
C ILE A 67 -0.53 10.65 5.74
N ASP A 68 -1.59 11.03 6.44
CA ASP A 68 -1.71 12.34 7.08
C ASP A 68 -1.04 12.35 8.46
N GLY A 69 -0.73 11.18 9.00
CA GLY A 69 0.11 10.97 10.17
C GLY A 69 -0.43 11.61 11.43
N HIS A 70 -1.71 11.37 11.69
CA HIS A 70 -2.51 11.96 12.76
C HIS A 70 -2.49 13.50 12.78
N ALA A 71 -2.15 14.15 11.67
CA ALA A 71 -2.24 15.58 11.50
C ALA A 71 -3.61 15.97 10.91
N GLU A 72 -3.73 17.22 10.45
CA GLU A 72 -4.89 17.65 9.67
C GLU A 72 -5.03 16.80 8.41
N THR A 73 -6.27 16.41 8.09
CA THR A 73 -6.58 15.67 6.87
C THR A 73 -6.14 16.48 5.65
N PHE A 74 -5.30 15.88 4.79
CA PHE A 74 -4.77 16.53 3.61
C PHE A 74 -4.77 15.63 2.38
N PHE A 75 -4.32 14.38 2.52
CA PHE A 75 -4.27 13.40 1.43
C PHE A 75 -5.35 12.33 1.52
N ASP A 76 -5.65 11.86 2.73
CA ASP A 76 -6.59 10.77 2.90
C ASP A 76 -8.03 11.27 3.07
N TRP A 77 -8.99 10.35 3.01
CA TRP A 77 -10.35 10.64 3.45
C TRP A 77 -10.36 10.66 4.98
N PRO A 78 -11.07 11.62 5.62
CA PRO A 78 -11.14 11.70 7.08
C PRO A 78 -11.62 10.41 7.77
N VAL A 79 -12.34 9.57 7.03
CA VAL A 79 -12.91 8.31 7.53
C VAL A 79 -11.95 7.13 7.41
N THR A 80 -10.89 7.21 6.61
CA THR A 80 -10.07 6.03 6.24
C THR A 80 -9.50 5.30 7.45
N PRO A 81 -8.85 5.95 8.44
CA PRO A 81 -8.30 5.23 9.58
C PRO A 81 -9.38 4.48 10.37
N ALA A 82 -10.49 5.17 10.69
CA ALA A 82 -11.61 4.58 11.41
C ALA A 82 -12.30 3.45 10.64
N TYR A 83 -12.39 3.57 9.32
CA TYR A 83 -12.91 2.50 8.46
C TYR A 83 -11.98 1.28 8.49
N CYS A 84 -10.66 1.48 8.40
CA CYS A 84 -9.69 0.39 8.46
C CYS A 84 -9.76 -0.36 9.79
N ASP A 85 -9.85 0.36 10.91
CA ASP A 85 -10.01 -0.21 12.24
C ASP A 85 -11.31 -1.00 12.37
N ALA A 86 -12.42 -0.43 11.91
CA ALA A 86 -13.72 -1.10 11.94
C ALA A 86 -13.74 -2.37 11.08
N PHE A 87 -13.08 -2.35 9.91
CA PHE A 87 -12.94 -3.50 9.04
C PHE A 87 -12.14 -4.63 9.72
N ALA A 88 -10.99 -4.30 10.30
CA ALA A 88 -10.15 -5.26 11.03
C ALA A 88 -10.92 -5.88 12.21
N ALA A 89 -11.59 -5.05 13.01
CA ALA A 89 -12.40 -5.48 14.13
C ALA A 89 -13.56 -6.41 13.72
N ALA A 90 -14.27 -6.07 12.63
CA ALA A 90 -15.39 -6.86 12.13
C ALA A 90 -14.98 -8.28 11.68
N LEU A 91 -13.75 -8.44 11.21
CA LEU A 91 -13.21 -9.72 10.75
C LEU A 91 -12.33 -10.42 11.79
N GLY A 92 -12.15 -9.81 12.97
CA GLY A 92 -11.26 -10.31 14.02
C GLY A 92 -9.81 -10.43 13.54
N LEU A 93 -9.32 -9.40 12.86
CA LEU A 93 -7.95 -9.30 12.36
C LEU A 93 -7.16 -8.27 13.17
N THR A 94 -5.86 -8.51 13.29
CA THR A 94 -4.92 -7.54 13.86
C THR A 94 -4.63 -6.45 12.84
N ILE A 95 -4.63 -5.19 13.29
CA ILE A 95 -4.22 -4.04 12.49
C ILE A 95 -3.16 -3.24 13.24
N TYR A 96 -2.13 -2.79 12.51
CA TYR A 96 -1.11 -1.86 13.00
C TYR A 96 -1.06 -0.65 12.09
N HIS A 97 -0.88 0.52 12.70
CA HIS A 97 -0.71 1.79 11.99
C HIS A 97 0.75 2.22 11.98
N SER A 98 1.12 2.90 10.91
CA SER A 98 2.39 3.60 10.82
C SER A 98 2.22 4.91 10.07
N TRP A 99 3.00 5.91 10.48
CA TRP A 99 2.90 7.25 9.94
C TRP A 99 4.23 7.99 10.00
N ARG A 100 4.35 9.01 9.16
CA ARG A 100 5.42 10.00 9.32
C ARG A 100 4.97 11.09 10.27
N VAL A 101 5.85 11.56 11.15
CA VAL A 101 5.56 12.72 12.00
C VAL A 101 5.28 13.93 11.11
N GLY A 102 4.08 14.51 11.21
CA GLY A 102 3.62 15.61 10.37
C GLY A 102 3.02 15.16 9.02
N GLY A 103 2.85 13.85 8.82
CA GLY A 103 2.30 13.28 7.61
C GLY A 103 3.16 13.50 6.37
N LEU A 104 2.63 13.06 5.23
CA LEU A 104 3.22 13.33 3.92
C LEU A 104 3.23 14.83 3.62
N ALA A 105 2.25 15.59 4.14
CA ALA A 105 2.15 17.03 3.94
C ALA A 105 3.34 17.76 4.58
N GLY A 106 3.72 17.36 5.80
CA GLY A 106 4.91 17.86 6.46
C GLY A 106 6.19 17.59 5.68
N GLU A 107 6.31 16.43 5.03
CA GLU A 107 7.45 16.14 4.15
C GLU A 107 7.44 16.96 2.86
N LEU A 108 6.26 17.14 2.26
CA LEU A 108 6.11 17.86 0.99
C LEU A 108 6.38 19.36 1.15
N LEU A 109 5.98 19.94 2.29
CA LEU A 109 5.99 21.38 2.52
C LEU A 109 7.18 21.87 3.36
N LYS A 110 8.06 20.97 3.82
CA LYS A 110 9.23 21.37 4.62
C LYS A 110 10.22 22.22 3.82
N GLN A 111 10.90 23.11 4.52
CA GLN A 111 11.96 23.96 3.96
C GLN A 111 13.22 23.77 4.79
N ASP A 112 14.31 23.36 4.13
CA ASP A 112 15.64 23.16 4.75
C ASP A 112 15.58 22.40 6.09
N ASP A 113 14.79 21.33 6.12
CA ASP A 113 14.54 20.53 7.31
C ASP A 113 14.73 19.05 7.02
N ARG A 114 15.12 18.32 8.07
CA ARG A 114 15.36 16.89 7.99
C ARG A 114 14.07 16.15 7.71
N THR A 115 14.22 15.05 6.99
CA THR A 115 13.20 14.01 6.88
C THR A 115 12.74 13.57 8.26
N LYS A 116 11.43 13.70 8.52
CA LYS A 116 10.82 13.39 9.80
C LYS A 116 10.81 11.89 10.07
N ALA A 117 10.78 11.55 11.35
CA ALA A 117 10.76 10.16 11.79
C ALA A 117 9.46 9.46 11.36
N VAL A 118 9.55 8.14 11.17
CA VAL A 118 8.39 7.26 11.06
C VAL A 118 8.07 6.72 12.44
N MET A 119 6.81 6.81 12.82
CA MET A 119 6.21 6.17 13.96
C MET A 119 5.45 4.93 13.47
N TYR A 120 5.45 3.86 14.24
CA TYR A 120 4.70 2.66 13.90
C TYR A 120 4.35 1.87 15.15
N GLU A 121 3.20 1.21 15.12
CA GLU A 121 2.72 0.36 16.20
C GLU A 121 3.40 -1.01 16.17
N THR A 122 3.58 -1.59 17.36
CA THR A 122 3.98 -2.98 17.55
C THR A 122 3.14 -3.57 18.70
N PRO A 123 3.17 -4.90 18.92
CA PRO A 123 2.54 -5.52 20.09
C PRO A 123 2.98 -4.90 21.43
N ASP A 124 4.19 -4.34 21.47
CA ASP A 124 4.82 -3.75 22.66
C ASP A 124 4.68 -2.21 22.68
N GLY A 125 3.76 -1.66 21.90
CA GLY A 125 3.50 -0.23 21.78
C GLY A 125 4.24 0.45 20.63
N ILE A 126 4.18 1.79 20.61
CA ILE A 126 4.68 2.58 19.48
C ILE A 126 6.22 2.59 19.46
N ARG A 127 6.81 2.53 18.27
CA ARG A 127 8.24 2.65 17.99
C ARG A 127 8.50 3.76 16.99
N THR A 128 9.75 4.18 16.90
CA THR A 128 10.20 5.29 16.05
C THR A 128 11.44 4.87 15.26
N ALA A 129 11.51 5.27 13.99
CA ALA A 129 12.69 5.08 13.15
C ALA A 129 12.97 6.31 12.28
N GLY A 130 14.25 6.63 12.09
CA GLY A 130 14.69 7.78 11.29
C GLY A 130 14.55 9.12 12.01
N GLY A 131 14.61 10.23 11.27
CA GLY A 131 14.55 11.59 11.86
C GLY A 131 15.87 12.14 12.38
N GLU A 132 16.87 11.29 12.59
CA GLU A 132 18.14 11.68 13.24
C GLU A 132 19.25 12.09 12.26
N ARG A 133 19.17 11.64 11.01
CA ARG A 133 20.24 11.80 10.00
C ARG A 133 19.69 12.42 8.72
N GLY A 134 20.50 13.26 8.08
CA GLY A 134 20.13 14.01 6.87
C GLY A 134 20.34 15.51 7.04
N LYS A 135 20.47 16.23 5.92
CA LYS A 135 20.31 17.68 5.84
C LYS A 135 18.91 17.95 5.33
#